data_AF-A0A4S5JMU9-F1
#
_entry.id   AF-A0A4S5JMU9-F1
#
_cell.length_a   1.000
_cell.length_b   1.000
_cell.length_c   1.000
_cell.angle_alpha   90.00
_cell.angle_beta   90.00
_cell.angle_gamma   90.00
#
_symmetry.space_group_name_H-M   'P 1'
#
loop_
_entity.id
_entity.type
_entity.pdbx_description
1 polymer ?
#
loop_
_entity_poly.entity_id
_entity_poly.type
_entity_poly.pdbx_seq_one_letter_code
_entity_poly.pdbx_strand_id
1 'polypeptide(L)'
;MRISTSRFHRLLALPIFAVLTSCAAYSVVNSDRYSGSSSAVPAEYIPSPGFCRIWYKNRTPEQQPAQGDCDKLKQDVPDNAVLLKG
;
A
#
# COMPACT_ATOMS: atom_id res chain seq x y z
N MET A 1 2.90 12.34 73.25
CA MET A 1 1.54 12.13 72.71
C MET A 1 1.13 13.40 71.96
N ARG A 2 1.11 13.37 70.62
CA ARG A 2 0.44 14.33 69.72
C ARG A 2 0.46 13.72 68.31
N ILE A 3 -0.68 13.18 67.93
CA ILE A 3 -0.98 12.63 66.60
C ILE A 3 -1.45 13.82 65.75
N SER A 4 -0.82 14.08 64.60
CA SER A 4 -1.25 15.14 63.68
C SER A 4 -1.43 14.59 62.27
N THR A 5 -2.70 14.28 61.99
CA THR A 5 -3.46 14.68 60.81
C THR A 5 -2.86 14.49 59.41
N SER A 6 -3.58 13.65 58.64
CA SER A 6 -4.09 13.98 57.30
C SER A 6 -3.44 13.28 56.11
N ARG A 7 -3.85 12.02 55.92
CA ARG A 7 -4.00 11.38 54.60
C ARG A 7 -4.92 12.22 53.69
N PHE A 8 -4.45 13.30 53.07
CA PHE A 8 -5.33 14.09 52.18
C PHE A 8 -4.64 14.74 50.98
N HIS A 9 -3.64 14.09 50.39
CA HIS A 9 -3.21 14.43 49.02
C HIS A 9 -3.11 13.16 48.16
N ARG A 10 -4.21 12.40 48.14
CA ARG A 10 -4.61 11.64 46.94
C ARG A 10 -4.92 12.69 45.86
N LEU A 11 -4.50 12.43 44.63
CA LEU A 11 -4.88 13.13 43.39
C LEU A 11 -4.07 14.40 43.08
N LEU A 12 -2.81 14.25 42.66
CA LEU A 12 -2.16 15.24 41.80
C LEU A 12 -1.71 14.57 40.50
N ALA A 13 -2.56 14.79 39.50
CA ALA A 13 -2.26 14.93 38.08
C ALA A 13 -1.47 13.79 37.39
N LEU A 14 -2.26 12.94 36.73
CA LEU A 14 -1.94 12.18 35.52
C LEU A 14 -0.83 12.82 34.66
N PRO A 15 0.24 12.09 34.27
CA PRO A 15 1.15 12.58 33.24
C PRO A 15 0.40 12.55 31.90
N ILE A 16 -0.06 13.71 31.44
CA ILE A 16 -0.54 13.90 30.06
C ILE A 16 0.70 13.94 29.15
N PHE A 17 1.33 12.79 28.94
CA PHE A 17 2.23 12.56 27.81
C PHE A 17 1.45 11.77 26.75
N ALA A 18 0.44 12.40 26.16
CA ALA A 18 -0.21 11.90 24.96
C ALA A 18 0.64 12.26 23.74
N VAL A 19 1.75 11.52 23.61
CA VAL A 19 2.27 10.93 22.38
C VAL A 19 1.90 11.68 21.07
N LEU A 20 2.76 12.59 20.63
CA LEU A 20 2.80 13.08 19.23
C LEU A 20 3.46 12.03 18.31
N THR A 21 3.00 10.77 18.32
CA THR A 21 3.45 9.78 17.35
C THR A 21 2.67 9.97 16.06
N SER A 22 3.23 10.80 15.20
CA SER A 22 3.18 10.76 13.74
C SER A 22 2.42 9.54 13.20
N CYS A 23 1.19 9.75 12.73
CA CYS A 23 0.49 8.80 11.88
C CYS A 23 1.08 8.87 10.46
N ALA A 24 2.33 8.44 10.27
CA ALA A 24 2.79 8.05 8.94
C ALA A 24 2.23 6.65 8.66
N ALA A 25 0.99 6.59 8.18
CA ALA A 25 0.44 5.36 7.63
C ALA A 25 1.14 5.10 6.29
N TYR A 26 2.27 4.39 6.31
CA TYR A 26 2.84 3.82 5.11
C TYR A 26 1.97 2.61 4.74
N SER A 27 1.21 2.72 3.66
CA SER A 27 0.53 1.58 3.05
C SER A 27 1.62 0.62 2.56
N VAL A 28 1.87 -0.45 3.33
CA VAL A 28 2.58 -1.62 2.82
C VAL A 28 1.66 -2.25 1.78
N VAL A 29 1.87 -1.89 0.51
CA VAL A 29 1.22 -2.59 -0.60
C VAL A 29 1.77 -4.00 -0.60
N ASN A 30 0.96 -4.95 -0.11
CA ASN A 30 1.34 -6.36 -0.07
C ASN A 30 1.43 -6.89 -1.50
N SER A 31 2.65 -6.88 -2.06
CA SER A 31 2.96 -7.31 -3.43
C SER A 31 2.68 -8.80 -3.66
N ASP A 32 2.48 -9.58 -2.59
CA ASP A 32 2.27 -11.02 -2.65
C ASP A 32 0.96 -11.41 -3.36
N ARG A 33 0.01 -10.47 -3.52
CA ARG A 33 -1.21 -10.73 -4.28
C ARG A 33 -1.00 -10.76 -5.79
N TYR A 34 0.01 -10.08 -6.33
CA TYR A 34 0.30 -10.08 -7.77
C TYR A 34 1.20 -11.25 -8.15
N SER A 35 0.75 -12.47 -7.85
CA SER A 35 1.39 -13.72 -8.26
C SER A 35 1.23 -13.94 -9.76
N GLY A 36 1.87 -13.10 -10.58
CA GLY A 36 2.25 -13.35 -11.96
C GLY A 36 1.22 -13.81 -12.99
N SER A 37 -0.05 -13.87 -12.64
CA SER A 37 -1.16 -14.14 -13.54
C SER A 37 -1.94 -12.85 -13.76
N SER A 38 -2.47 -12.66 -14.97
CA SER A 38 -3.39 -11.56 -15.30
C SER A 38 -4.57 -11.50 -14.31
N SER A 39 -4.99 -12.66 -13.78
CA SER A 39 -6.06 -12.80 -12.78
C SER A 39 -5.78 -12.10 -11.44
N ALA A 40 -4.53 -11.75 -11.15
CA ALA A 40 -4.18 -11.00 -9.96
C ALA A 40 -4.29 -9.48 -10.13
N VAL A 41 -4.53 -9.00 -11.36
CA VAL A 41 -4.65 -7.58 -11.66
C VAL A 41 -6.11 -7.12 -11.48
N PRO A 42 -6.39 -6.15 -10.59
CA PRO A 42 -7.69 -5.52 -10.47
C PRO A 42 -8.18 -4.95 -11.80
N ALA A 43 -9.49 -5.06 -12.04
CA ALA A 43 -10.12 -4.73 -13.31
C ALA A 43 -9.91 -3.26 -13.73
N GLU A 44 -9.79 -2.35 -12.77
CA GLU A 44 -9.52 -0.93 -13.00
C GLU A 44 -8.16 -0.64 -13.66
N TYR A 45 -7.23 -1.61 -13.66
CA TYR A 45 -5.92 -1.48 -14.26
C TYR A 45 -5.77 -2.19 -15.61
N ILE A 46 -6.81 -2.92 -16.03
CA ILE A 46 -6.90 -3.48 -17.38
C ILE A 46 -6.93 -2.31 -18.37
N PRO A 47 -6.12 -2.34 -19.45
CA PRO A 47 -6.11 -1.27 -20.45
C PRO A 47 -7.47 -1.14 -21.15
N SER A 48 -7.68 -0.01 -21.82
CA SER A 48 -8.89 0.23 -22.60
C SER A 48 -9.03 -0.78 -23.76
N PRO A 49 -10.25 -1.08 -24.23
CA PRO A 49 -10.44 -1.99 -25.36
C PRO A 49 -9.63 -1.58 -26.58
N GLY A 50 -8.92 -2.55 -27.17
CA GLY A 50 -8.02 -2.33 -28.30
C GLY A 50 -6.59 -1.94 -27.92
N PHE A 51 -6.29 -1.75 -26.64
CA PHE A 51 -4.95 -1.48 -26.13
C PHE A 51 -4.41 -2.65 -25.30
N CYS A 52 -3.09 -2.70 -25.20
CA CYS A 52 -2.38 -3.63 -24.32
C CYS A 52 -1.52 -2.86 -23.32
N ARG A 53 -1.13 -3.53 -22.24
CA ARG A 53 -0.28 -2.93 -21.19
C ARG A 53 0.63 -3.98 -20.59
N ILE A 54 1.91 -3.65 -20.42
CA ILE A 54 2.84 -4.50 -19.67
C ILE A 54 2.61 -4.28 -18.18
N TRP A 55 2.39 -5.37 -17.44
CA TRP A 55 2.19 -5.34 -16.00
C TRP A 55 3.31 -6.09 -15.28
N TYR A 56 4.12 -5.34 -14.54
CA TYR A 56 5.23 -5.92 -13.77
C TYR A 56 4.76 -6.44 -12.42
N LYS A 57 5.21 -7.63 -12.05
CA LYS A 57 4.79 -8.30 -10.80
C LYS A 57 5.32 -7.61 -9.54
N ASN A 58 6.40 -6.84 -9.66
CA ASN A 58 7.13 -6.22 -8.55
C ASN A 58 7.02 -4.68 -8.54
N ARG A 59 5.94 -4.12 -9.10
CA ARG A 59 5.70 -2.67 -9.15
C ARG A 59 4.33 -2.33 -8.57
N THR A 60 4.24 -1.21 -7.87
CA THR A 60 2.94 -0.67 -7.46
C THR A 60 2.17 -0.15 -8.68
N PRO A 61 0.84 -0.03 -8.62
CA PRO A 61 0.05 0.44 -9.77
C PRO A 61 0.51 1.77 -10.38
N GLU A 62 1.02 2.69 -9.57
CA GLU A 62 1.50 4.02 -9.97
C GLU A 62 2.84 3.95 -10.73
N GLN A 63 3.61 2.89 -10.52
CA GLN A 63 4.91 2.65 -11.17
C GLN A 63 4.77 1.84 -12.47
N GLN A 64 3.56 1.39 -12.78
CA GLN A 64 3.30 0.62 -13.98
C GLN A 64 3.35 1.54 -15.21
N PRO A 65 3.90 1.06 -16.34
CA PRO A 65 3.95 1.85 -17.56
C PRO A 65 2.53 2.17 -18.06
N ALA A 66 2.43 3.15 -18.95
CA ALA A 66 1.20 3.44 -19.68
C ALA A 66 0.83 2.27 -20.61
N GLN A 67 -0.45 2.22 -21.01
CA GLN A 67 -0.90 1.33 -22.07
C GLN A 67 -0.33 1.74 -23.43
N GLY A 68 -0.33 0.82 -24.39
CA GLY A 68 0.19 1.02 -25.74
C GLY A 68 -0.38 0.03 -26.74
N ASP A 69 0.21 0.05 -27.92
CA ASP A 69 -0.18 -0.81 -29.04
C ASP A 69 0.15 -2.29 -28.77
N CYS A 70 -0.81 -3.17 -29.02
CA CYS A 70 -0.67 -4.60 -28.76
C CYS A 70 0.39 -5.28 -29.63
N ASP A 71 0.53 -4.88 -30.89
CA ASP A 71 1.47 -5.50 -31.81
C ASP A 71 2.92 -5.15 -31.46
N LYS A 72 3.14 -3.97 -30.90
CA LYS A 72 4.43 -3.57 -30.34
C LYS A 72 4.72 -4.27 -29.01
N LEU A 73 3.78 -4.22 -28.07
CA LEU A 73 4.04 -4.71 -26.71
C LEU A 73 4.15 -6.23 -26.60
N LYS A 74 3.50 -6.99 -27.49
CA LYS A 74 3.60 -8.47 -27.48
C LYS A 74 4.98 -8.99 -27.88
N GLN A 75 5.80 -8.19 -28.57
CA GLN A 75 7.12 -8.58 -29.03
C GLN A 75 8.14 -8.56 -27.90
N ASP A 76 7.98 -7.64 -26.94
CA ASP A 76 8.95 -7.35 -25.88
C ASP A 76 8.31 -7.47 -24.49
N VAL A 77 7.76 -8.64 -24.16
CA VAL A 77 7.22 -8.92 -22.82
C VAL A 77 8.35 -9.42 -21.91
N PRO A 78 8.72 -8.70 -20.83
CA PRO A 78 9.75 -9.16 -19.90
C PRO A 78 9.30 -10.38 -19.08
N ASP A 79 10.25 -11.22 -18.68
CA ASP A 79 10.00 -12.44 -17.90
C ASP A 79 9.26 -12.19 -16.57
N ASN A 80 9.52 -11.03 -15.95
CA ASN A 80 8.89 -10.63 -14.69
C ASN A 80 7.59 -9.81 -14.88
N ALA A 81 7.00 -9.85 -16.07
CA ALA A 81 5.80 -9.13 -16.41
C ALA A 81 4.76 -10.01 -17.13
N VAL A 82 3.56 -9.48 -17.29
CA VAL A 82 2.49 -10.07 -18.11
C VAL A 82 1.94 -9.01 -19.06
N LEU A 83 1.47 -9.45 -20.24
CA LEU A 83 0.76 -8.59 -21.17
C LEU A 83 -0.74 -8.62 -20.83
N LEU A 84 -1.27 -7.48 -20.39
CA LEU A 84 -2.71 -7.28 -20.22
C LEU A 84 -3.32 -6.82 -21.54
N LYS A 85 -4.52 -7.31 -21.82
CA LYS A 85 -5.31 -6.95 -23.00
C LYS A 85 -6.66 -6.40 -22.56
N GLY A 86 -7.03 -5.26 -23.12
CA GLY A 86 -8.33 -4.63 -22.92
C GLY A 86 -9.41 -5.17 -23.85
#